data_AF-A0A3M1QK45-F1
#
_entry.id   AF-A0A3M1QK45-F1
#
_cell.length_a   1.000
_cell.length_b   1.000
_cell.length_c   1.000
_cell.angle_alpha   90.00
_cell.angle_beta   90.00
_cell.angle_gamma   90.00
#
_symmetry.space_group_name_H-M   'P 1'
#
loop_
_entity.id
_entity.type
_entity.pdbx_description
1 polymer ?
#
loop_
_entity_poly.entity_id
_entity_poly.type
_entity_poly.pdbx_seq_one_letter_code
_entity_poly.pdbx_strand_id
1 'polypeptide(L)' 'MPMVEVIHATPTPTTHEQKQAFAEEAVEIFHDVLGTPHGRLRLFFYQLDWEDSIAGLLSDDESGETT' A
#
# COMPACT_ATOMS: atom_id res chain seq x y z
N MET A 1 0.84 17.90 12.33
CA MET A 1 1.21 17.42 10.99
C MET A 1 0.77 15.98 10.91
N PRO A 2 -0.21 15.66 10.04
CA PRO A 2 -0.67 14.28 9.89
C PRO A 2 0.41 13.42 9.23
N MET A 3 0.40 12.14 9.58
CA MET A 3 1.26 11.11 9.01
C MET A 3 0.41 9.92 8.60
N VAL A 4 0.70 9.37 7.43
CA VAL A 4 0.08 8.16 6.90
C VAL A 4 1.17 7.16 6.55
N GLU A 5 0.99 5.94 7.02
CA GLU A 5 1.83 4.80 6.65
C GLU A 5 0.95 3.82 5.88
N VAL A 6 1.36 3.52 4.65
CA VAL A 6 0.72 2.51 3.81
C VAL A 6 1.56 1.26 3.90
N ILE A 7 1.07 0.27 4.65
CA ILE A 7 1.68 -1.05 4.73
C ILE A 7 0.89 -1.96 3.79
N HIS A 8 1.58 -2.55 2.82
CA HIS A 8 0.98 -3.48 1.88
C HIS A 8 1.90 -4.67 1.62
N ALA A 9 1.28 -5.79 1.30
CA ALA A 9 1.94 -7.01 0.87
C ALA A 9 1.14 -7.57 -0.31
N THR A 10 1.71 -7.52 -1.51
CA THR A 10 1.04 -7.91 -2.76
C THR A 10 1.97 -8.81 -3.56
N PRO A 11 1.45 -9.86 -4.24
CA PRO A 11 2.28 -10.77 -5.04
C PRO A 11 3.03 -10.03 -6.17
N THR A 12 2.39 -9.03 -6.77
CA THR A 12 3.02 -8.14 -7.75
C THR A 12 3.45 -6.84 -7.06
N PRO A 13 4.70 -6.38 -7.23
CA PRO A 13 5.13 -5.15 -6.61
C PRO A 13 4.41 -3.90 -7.12
N THR A 14 4.02 -3.02 -6.20
CA THR A 14 3.45 -1.72 -6.54
C THR A 14 4.47 -0.82 -7.23
N THR A 15 4.10 -0.28 -8.39
CA THR A 15 4.99 0.57 -9.20
C THR A 15 5.15 1.97 -8.58
N HIS A 16 6.19 2.69 -9.00
CA HIS A 16 6.37 4.08 -8.59
C HIS A 16 5.21 4.98 -9.03
N GLU A 17 4.70 4.79 -10.26
CA GLU A 17 3.56 5.54 -10.79
C GLU A 17 2.30 5.35 -9.95
N GLN A 18 2.01 4.13 -9.51
CA GLN A 18 0.89 3.85 -8.60
C GLN A 18 1.07 4.53 -7.24
N LYS A 19 2.28 4.48 -6.66
CA LYS A 19 2.58 5.17 -5.39
C LYS A 19 2.45 6.68 -5.53
N GLN A 20 2.86 7.24 -6.67
CA GLN A 20 2.72 8.66 -6.96
C GLN A 20 1.23 9.06 -7.08
N ALA A 21 0.45 8.34 -7.87
CA ALA A 21 -0.98 8.62 -8.02
C ALA A 21 -1.72 8.56 -6.67
N PHE A 22 -1.39 7.57 -5.82
CA PHE A 22 -1.92 7.51 -4.47
C PHE A 22 -1.50 8.72 -3.62
N ALA A 23 -0.23 9.14 -3.71
CA ALA A 23 0.28 10.25 -2.92
C ALA A 23 -0.41 11.58 -3.29
N GLU A 24 -0.64 11.82 -4.57
CA GLU A 24 -1.38 12.98 -5.08
C GLU A 24 -2.80 13.01 -4.49
N GLU A 25 -3.53 11.89 -4.61
CA GLU A 25 -4.89 11.79 -4.08
C GLU A 25 -4.95 11.92 -2.56
N ALA A 26 -4.00 11.31 -1.84
CA ALA A 26 -3.93 11.40 -0.38
C ALA A 26 -3.71 12.84 0.09
N VAL A 27 -2.89 13.63 -0.60
CA VAL A 27 -2.70 15.05 -0.28
C VAL A 27 -4.01 15.81 -0.39
N GLU A 28 -4.76 15.62 -1.47
CA GLU A 28 -6.04 16.29 -1.70
C GLU A 28 -7.09 15.87 -0.65
N ILE A 29 -7.20 14.57 -0.33
CA ILE A 29 -8.11 14.09 0.74
C ILE A 29 -7.78 14.75 2.08
N PHE A 30 -6.49 14.81 2.45
CA PHE A 30 -6.08 15.41 3.73
C PHE A 30 -6.25 16.93 3.75
N HIS A 31 -6.11 17.58 2.60
CA HIS A 31 -6.42 18.99 2.45
C HIS A 31 -7.92 19.24 2.65
N ASP A 32 -8.78 18.49 1.96
CA ASP A 32 -10.21 18.73 1.92
C ASP A 32 -10.93 18.34 3.21
N VAL A 33 -10.56 17.21 3.82
CA VAL A 33 -11.24 16.69 5.00
C VAL A 33 -10.71 17.31 6.30
N LEU A 34 -9.39 17.52 6.38
CA LEU A 34 -8.71 17.94 7.61
C LEU A 34 -8.11 19.36 7.53
N GLY A 35 -8.21 20.03 6.38
CA GLY A 35 -7.60 21.34 6.18
C GLY A 35 -6.06 21.28 6.16
N THR A 36 -5.47 20.14 5.84
CA THR A 36 -4.01 19.96 5.85
C THR A 36 -3.37 20.76 4.71
N PRO A 37 -2.48 21.74 4.99
CA PRO A 37 -1.82 22.47 3.91
C PRO A 37 -0.94 21.53 3.06
N HIS A 38 -0.89 21.79 1.76
CA HIS A 38 -0.04 21.04 0.83
C HIS A 38 1.42 21.04 1.29
N GLY A 39 2.09 19.90 1.13
CA GLY A 39 3.47 19.69 1.59
C GLY A 39 3.63 19.41 3.09
N ARG A 40 2.55 19.35 3.88
CA ARG A 40 2.62 18.98 5.32
C ARG A 40 2.21 17.55 5.64
N LEU A 41 1.58 16.85 4.70
CA LEU A 41 1.31 15.43 4.83
C LEU A 41 2.63 14.65 4.73
N ARG A 42 2.89 13.80 5.72
CA ARG A 42 3.99 12.84 5.67
C ARG A 42 3.41 11.48 5.27
N LEU A 43 3.87 10.92 4.17
CA LEU A 43 3.39 9.65 3.63
C LEU A 43 4.56 8.71 3.39
N PHE A 44 4.46 7.49 3.89
CA PHE A 44 5.46 6.44 3.70
C PHE A 44 4.80 5.15 3.22
N PHE A 45 5.47 4.45 2.32
CA PHE A 45 5.06 3.13 1.85
C PHE A 45 6.00 2.08 2.40
N TYR A 46 5.43 1.06 3.06
CA TYR A 46 6.14 -0.13 3.48
C TYR A 46 5.63 -1.30 2.65
N GLN A 47 6.51 -1.81 1.80
CA GLN A 47 6.28 -3.04 1.09
C GLN A 47 6.86 -4.19 1.90
N LEU A 48 5.97 -5.04 2.42
CA LEU A 48 6.35 -6.30 3.03
C LEU A 48 6.36 -7.39 1.96
N ASP A 49 7.09 -8.47 2.24
CA ASP A 49 7.01 -9.65 1.41
C ASP A 49 5.57 -10.19 1.42
N TRP A 50 5.09 -10.58 0.24
CA TRP A 50 3.77 -11.16 0.10
C TRP A 50 3.67 -12.49 0.86
N GLU A 51 4.76 -13.28 0.84
CA GLU A 51 4.84 -14.59 1.50
C GLU A 51 4.78 -14.46 3.03
N ASP A 52 5.13 -13.30 3.57
CA ASP A 52 5.04 -12.99 5.01
C ASP A 52 3.64 -12.52 5.44
N SER A 53 2.69 -12.36 4.51
CA SER A 53 1.33 -11.88 4.78
C SER A 53 0.34 -13.03 4.91
N ILE A 54 -0.78 -12.83 5.63
CA ILE A 54 -1.86 -13.85 5.73
C ILE A 54 -2.33 -14.31 4.34
N ALA A 55 -2.40 -13.39 3.37
CA ALA A 55 -2.84 -13.72 2.03
C ALA A 55 -1.87 -14.69 1.31
N GLY A 56 -0.56 -14.58 1.56
CA GLY A 56 0.46 -15.48 1.01
C GLY A 56 0.69 -16.74 1.81
N LEU A 57 0.51 -16.69 3.12
CA LEU A 57 0.61 -17.85 3.99
C LEU A 57 -0.57 -18.81 3.86
N LEU A 58 -1.76 -18.27 3.56
CA LEU A 58 -3.01 -19.03 3.42
C LEU A 58 -3.48 -19.11 1.97
N SER A 59 -2.68 -18.68 0.98
CA SER A 59 -2.96 -19.03 -0.40
C SER A 59 -2.72 -20.52 -0.54
N ASP A 60 -3.81 -21.30 -0.58
CA ASP A 60 -3.75 -22.72 -0.88
C ASP A 60 -3.03 -22.88 -2.22
N ASP A 61 -1.88 -23.54 -2.19
CA ASP A 61 -1.30 -24.12 -3.38
C ASP A 61 -2.31 -25.21 -3.83
N GLU A 62 -3.24 -24.88 -4.72
CA GLU A 62 -3.90 -25.86 -5.58
C GLU A 62 -2.87 -26.46 -6.57
N SER A 63 -1.75 -26.95 -6.01
CA SER A 63 -0.77 -27.79 -6.68
C SER A 63 -0.54 -29.06 -5.84
N GLY A 64 -1.59 -29.54 -5.20
CA GLY A 64 -1.74 -30.95 -4.83
C GLY A 64 -2.12 -31.79 -6.05
N GLU A 65 -1.16 -32.54 -6.59
CA GLU A 65 -1.30 -33.83 -7.29
C GLU A 65 -2.37 -33.99 -8.39
N THR A 66 -1.92 -34.21 -9.63
CA THR A 66 -2.49 -35.30 -10.45
C THR A 66 -1.40 -35.97 -11.28
N THR A 67 -0.94 -37.12 -10.76
CA THR A 67 -0.46 -38.34 -11.46
C THR A 67 0.66 -38.23 -12.50
#